data_AF-A0A0D3LCA5-F1
#
_entry.id   AF-A0A0D3LCA5-F1
#
_cell.length_a   1.000
_cell.length_b   1.000
_cell.length_c   1.000
_cell.angle_alpha   90.00
_cell.angle_beta   90.00
_cell.angle_gamma   90.00
#
_symmetry.space_group_name_H-M   'P 1'
#
loop_
_entity.id
_entity.type
_entity.pdbx_description
1 polymer ?
#
loop_
_entity_poly.entity_id
_entity_poly.type
_entity_poly.pdbx_seq_one_letter_code
_entity_poly.pdbx_strand_id
1 'polypeptide(L)'
;MKTNFAALILALALGSCSTNVEVSDGRDLRNVKHISWDELKVDPSKFDDDTIMISGEFHNLFEDVSINHNSDRIWINSFKPIIGDEEFMNDYSDRDITVYGLFNSKEKGHLSQYLGTIENVFYVKIE
;
A
#
# COMPACT_ATOMS: atom_id res chain seq x y z
N MET A 1 -48.53 -2.63 -26.37
CA MET A 1 -47.22 -1.94 -26.41
C MET A 1 -46.21 -2.80 -25.68
N LYS A 2 -45.24 -3.39 -26.39
CA LYS A 2 -44.18 -4.20 -25.79
C LYS A 2 -43.04 -3.27 -25.39
N THR A 3 -42.92 -2.96 -24.11
CA THR A 3 -41.79 -2.19 -23.58
C THR A 3 -40.55 -3.07 -23.63
N ASN A 4 -39.59 -2.67 -24.47
CA ASN A 4 -38.30 -3.33 -24.63
C ASN A 4 -37.47 -3.19 -23.35
N PHE A 5 -37.52 -4.22 -22.50
CA PHE A 5 -36.81 -4.30 -21.21
C PHE A 5 -35.28 -4.32 -21.36
N ALA A 6 -34.76 -4.54 -22.57
CA ALA A 6 -33.33 -4.70 -22.83
C ALA A 6 -32.50 -3.40 -22.71
N ALA A 7 -33.13 -2.23 -22.82
CA ALA A 7 -32.40 -0.95 -22.80
C ALA A 7 -32.03 -0.47 -21.39
N LEU A 8 -32.69 -0.99 -20.34
CA LEU A 8 -32.49 -0.51 -18.96
C LEU A 8 -31.26 -1.13 -18.27
N ILE A 9 -30.81 -2.30 -18.72
CA ILE A 9 -29.67 -3.03 -18.11
C ILE A 9 -28.32 -2.47 -18.60
N LEU A 10 -28.28 -1.87 -19.80
CA LEU A 10 -27.03 -1.41 -20.40
C LEU A 10 -26.50 -0.08 -19.82
N ALA A 11 -27.37 0.71 -19.16
CA ALA A 11 -27.00 1.99 -18.55
C ALA A 11 -26.35 1.86 -17.16
N LEU A 12 -26.44 0.69 -16.52
CA LEU A 12 -25.83 0.42 -15.21
C LEU A 12 -24.36 -0.06 -15.28
N ALA A 13 -23.83 -0.26 -16.49
CA ALA A 13 -22.48 -0.79 -16.70
C ALA A 13 -21.39 0.28 -16.92
N LEU A 14 -21.73 1.57 -16.86
CA LEU A 14 -20.81 2.66 -17.15
C LEU A 14 -20.51 3.47 -15.89
N GLY A 15 -19.35 3.20 -15.28
CA GLY A 15 -18.65 4.18 -14.46
C GLY A 15 -18.39 3.80 -13.01
N SER A 16 -17.71 2.69 -12.74
CA SER A 16 -16.83 2.66 -11.56
C SER A 16 -15.51 3.28 -11.99
N CYS A 17 -15.36 4.60 -11.82
CA CYS A 17 -14.04 5.22 -11.88
C CYS A 17 -13.30 4.80 -10.62
N SER A 18 -12.29 3.92 -10.75
CA SER A 18 -11.30 3.77 -9.68
C SER A 18 -10.44 5.04 -9.67
N THR A 19 -10.44 5.76 -8.55
CA THR A 19 -9.62 6.94 -8.39
C THR A 19 -8.22 6.47 -8.01
N ASN A 20 -7.29 6.53 -8.96
CA ASN A 20 -5.87 6.38 -8.64
C ASN A 20 -5.41 7.63 -7.89
N VAL A 21 -4.76 7.44 -6.73
CA VAL A 21 -4.24 8.53 -5.91
C VAL A 21 -2.73 8.36 -5.77
N GLU A 22 -1.97 9.43 -5.97
CA GLU A 22 -0.51 9.41 -5.91
C GLU A 22 -0.03 10.57 -5.05
N VAL A 23 0.78 10.27 -4.03
CA VAL A 23 1.28 11.24 -3.05
C VAL A 23 2.78 11.04 -2.87
N SER A 24 3.54 12.13 -2.87
CA SER A 24 5.00 12.14 -2.74
C SER A 24 5.49 13.32 -1.92
N ASP A 25 6.60 13.14 -1.20
CA ASP A 25 7.33 14.25 -0.55
C ASP A 25 8.21 15.07 -1.52
N GLY A 26 8.17 14.78 -2.83
CA GLY A 26 8.90 15.50 -3.87
C GLY A 26 10.37 15.12 -4.01
N ARG A 27 10.83 14.07 -3.32
CA ARG A 27 12.19 13.55 -3.47
C ARG A 27 12.38 12.81 -4.80
N ASP A 28 13.62 12.77 -5.29
CA ASP A 28 13.96 12.09 -6.54
C ASP A 28 13.96 10.56 -6.36
N LEU A 29 13.06 9.88 -7.09
CA LEU A 29 12.81 8.44 -6.99
C LEU A 29 13.50 7.61 -8.07
N ARG A 30 14.47 8.17 -8.81
CA ARG A 30 15.06 7.47 -9.98
C ARG A 30 15.95 6.26 -9.64
N ASN A 31 16.44 6.15 -8.41
CA ASN A 31 17.36 5.08 -7.98
C ASN A 31 16.72 4.11 -6.98
N VAL A 32 15.41 4.00 -7.01
CA VAL A 32 14.66 3.16 -6.08
C VAL A 32 14.79 1.69 -6.44
N LYS A 33 15.06 0.86 -5.44
CA LYS A 33 15.12 -0.58 -5.58
C LYS A 33 13.70 -1.13 -5.53
N HIS A 34 13.21 -1.58 -6.67
CA HIS A 34 11.96 -2.34 -6.74
C HIS A 34 12.26 -3.74 -6.21
N ILE A 35 11.52 -4.18 -5.20
CA ILE A 35 11.70 -5.50 -4.61
C ILE A 35 10.41 -6.30 -4.72
N SER A 36 10.55 -7.63 -4.82
CA SER A 36 9.42 -8.55 -4.70
C SER A 36 9.24 -9.06 -3.27
N TRP A 37 8.04 -9.51 -2.95
CA TRP A 37 7.75 -10.20 -1.68
C TRP A 37 8.59 -11.47 -1.50
N ASP A 38 8.83 -12.21 -2.58
CA ASP A 38 9.64 -13.42 -2.56
C ASP A 38 11.09 -13.12 -2.16
N GLU A 39 11.68 -12.05 -2.70
CA GLU A 39 13.02 -11.61 -2.30
C GLU A 39 13.07 -11.17 -0.84
N LEU A 40 12.06 -10.39 -0.41
CA LEU A 40 12.00 -9.89 0.96
C LEU A 40 11.86 -11.04 1.96
N LYS A 41 11.03 -12.05 1.66
CA LYS A 41 10.76 -13.18 2.55
C LYS A 41 11.99 -14.06 2.78
N VAL A 42 12.83 -14.21 1.76
CA VAL A 42 14.04 -15.06 1.84
C VAL A 42 15.06 -14.46 2.80
N ASP A 43 15.31 -13.16 2.71
CA ASP A 43 16.26 -12.46 3.58
C ASP A 43 15.88 -10.97 3.74
N PRO A 44 15.03 -10.65 4.73
CA PRO A 44 14.64 -9.26 5.00
C PRO A 44 15.84 -8.36 5.35
N SER A 45 16.87 -8.92 6.00
CA SER A 45 18.01 -8.15 6.49
C SER A 45 18.89 -7.58 5.37
N LYS A 46 18.81 -8.14 4.16
CA LYS A 46 19.44 -7.61 2.94
C LYS A 46 18.94 -6.20 2.57
N PHE A 47 17.80 -5.79 3.12
CA PHE A 47 17.15 -4.51 2.84
C PHE A 47 17.13 -3.58 4.07
N ASP A 48 17.86 -3.91 5.14
CA ASP A 48 17.99 -3.01 6.29
C ASP A 48 18.58 -1.66 5.85
N ASP A 49 17.93 -0.57 6.27
CA ASP A 49 18.28 0.81 5.95
C ASP A 49 18.24 1.15 4.44
N ASP A 50 17.77 0.22 3.59
CA ASP A 50 17.49 0.48 2.18
C ASP A 50 16.14 1.18 2.04
N THR A 51 16.04 2.04 1.03
CA THR A 51 14.73 2.52 0.58
C THR A 51 14.18 1.61 -0.50
N ILE A 52 13.07 0.96 -0.22
CA ILE A 52 12.47 -0.08 -1.05
C ILE A 52 11.16 0.39 -1.65
N MET A 53 10.83 -0.09 -2.84
CA MET A 53 9.50 0.00 -3.41
C MET A 53 8.85 -1.38 -3.45
N ILE A 54 7.66 -1.47 -2.85
CA ILE A 54 6.90 -2.71 -2.74
C ILE A 54 5.40 -2.43 -2.88
N SER A 55 4.68 -3.37 -3.49
CA SER A 55 3.24 -3.25 -3.76
C SER A 55 2.47 -4.37 -3.08
N GLY A 56 1.26 -4.10 -2.59
CA GLY A 56 0.42 -5.06 -1.89
C GLY A 56 -0.87 -4.42 -1.39
N GLU A 57 -1.67 -5.20 -0.70
CA GLU A 57 -2.95 -4.76 -0.15
C GLU A 57 -2.72 -3.94 1.11
N PHE A 58 -3.23 -2.71 1.15
CA PHE A 58 -3.18 -1.86 2.33
C PHE A 58 -4.22 -2.31 3.34
N HIS A 59 -3.82 -2.52 4.58
CA HIS A 59 -4.76 -2.75 5.68
C HIS A 59 -4.56 -1.71 6.77
N ASN A 60 -5.67 -1.11 7.18
CA ASN A 60 -5.73 -0.24 8.33
C ASN A 60 -6.72 -0.83 9.33
N LEU A 61 -6.22 -1.67 10.23
CA LEU A 61 -6.95 -2.21 11.37
C LEU A 61 -6.42 -1.58 12.65
N PHE A 62 -7.22 -1.61 13.72
CA PHE A 62 -6.84 -1.02 15.01
C PHE A 62 -5.43 -1.48 15.45
N GLU A 63 -4.49 -0.53 15.57
CA GLU A 63 -3.05 -0.73 15.85
C GLU A 63 -2.23 -1.51 14.79
N ASP A 64 -2.85 -1.89 13.67
CA ASP A 64 -2.25 -2.65 12.57
C ASP A 64 -2.43 -1.90 11.24
N VAL A 65 -1.45 -1.04 10.93
CA VAL A 65 -1.34 -0.35 9.64
C VAL A 65 -0.29 -1.06 8.81
N SER A 66 -0.68 -1.82 7.80
CA SER A 66 0.23 -2.71 7.08
C SER A 66 0.01 -2.73 5.58
N ILE A 67 1.04 -3.19 4.89
CA ILE A 67 0.94 -3.65 3.50
C ILE A 67 1.12 -5.16 3.49
N ASN A 68 0.21 -5.86 2.82
CA ASN A 68 0.08 -7.30 2.88
C ASN A 68 0.21 -7.94 1.49
N HIS A 69 0.73 -9.16 1.47
CA HIS A 69 0.71 -10.03 0.31
C HIS A 69 0.62 -11.48 0.75
N ASN A 70 -0.53 -12.12 0.49
CA ASN A 70 -0.86 -13.45 1.01
C ASN A 70 -0.74 -13.50 2.56
N SER A 71 0.16 -14.32 3.09
CA SER A 71 0.41 -14.44 4.53
C SER A 71 1.47 -13.46 5.04
N ASP A 72 2.18 -12.79 4.14
CA ASP A 72 3.33 -11.95 4.47
C ASP A 72 2.87 -10.49 4.64
N ARG A 73 3.46 -9.80 5.60
CA ARG A 73 3.05 -8.44 6.00
C ARG A 73 4.27 -7.59 6.34
N ILE A 74 4.17 -6.30 6.05
CA ILE A 74 5.12 -5.27 6.49
C ILE A 74 4.34 -4.23 7.27
N TRP A 75 4.85 -3.87 8.45
CA TRP A 75 4.24 -2.81 9.24
C TRP A 75 4.57 -1.45 8.65
N ILE A 76 3.63 -0.52 8.61
CA ILE A 76 3.86 0.87 8.25
C ILE A 76 3.77 1.69 9.52
N ASN A 77 4.92 2.16 10.01
CA ASN A 77 4.98 2.94 11.23
C ASN A 77 4.34 4.33 11.04
N SER A 78 4.58 4.96 9.88
CA SER A 78 4.14 6.32 9.61
C SER A 78 4.07 6.64 8.12
N PHE A 79 2.93 7.18 7.68
CA PHE A 79 2.81 7.88 6.39
C PHE A 79 3.16 9.38 6.49
N LYS A 80 3.51 9.89 7.67
CA LYS A 80 3.99 11.28 7.78
C LYS A 80 5.41 11.38 7.22
N PRO A 81 5.76 12.48 6.52
CA PRO A 81 4.96 13.70 6.38
C PRO A 81 3.98 13.70 5.20
N ILE A 82 3.99 12.70 4.32
CA ILE A 82 3.26 12.77 3.05
C ILE A 82 1.75 12.76 3.21
N ILE A 83 1.23 12.10 4.25
CA ILE A 83 -0.19 12.06 4.58
C ILE A 83 -0.36 12.45 6.05
N GLY A 84 -1.20 13.45 6.28
CA GLY A 84 -1.44 14.03 7.60
C GLY A 84 -2.59 13.38 8.38
N ASP A 85 -3.52 12.71 7.71
CA ASP A 85 -4.85 12.44 8.24
C ASP A 85 -5.17 10.95 8.40
N GLU A 86 -5.87 10.61 9.49
CA GLU A 86 -6.45 9.28 9.72
C GLU A 86 -7.54 8.93 8.67
N GLU A 87 -8.16 9.94 8.07
CA GLU A 87 -9.21 9.80 7.07
C GLU A 87 -8.68 9.13 5.79
N PHE A 88 -7.45 9.47 5.36
CA PHE A 88 -6.76 8.79 4.26
C PHE A 88 -6.60 7.29 4.55
N MET A 89 -6.21 6.92 5.76
CA MET A 89 -5.99 5.52 6.09
C MET A 89 -7.30 4.71 6.13
N ASN A 90 -8.43 5.35 6.45
CA ASN A 90 -9.73 4.69 6.45
C ASN A 90 -10.33 4.58 5.04
N ASP A 91 -10.19 5.61 4.21
CA ASP A 91 -10.80 5.66 2.87
C ASP A 91 -10.16 4.68 1.87
N TYR A 92 -8.90 4.32 2.10
CA TYR A 92 -8.12 3.47 1.20
C TYR A 92 -7.79 2.09 1.79
N SER A 93 -8.35 1.72 2.94
CA SER A 93 -8.19 0.35 3.46
C SER A 93 -8.69 -0.67 2.44
N ASP A 94 -8.00 -1.81 2.40
CA ASP A 94 -8.24 -2.95 1.49
C ASP A 94 -8.05 -2.60 0.00
N ARG A 95 -7.29 -1.53 -0.30
CA ARG A 95 -6.86 -1.16 -1.66
C ARG A 95 -5.45 -1.65 -1.93
N ASP A 96 -5.17 -2.00 -3.18
CA ASP A 96 -3.81 -2.20 -3.63
C ASP A 96 -3.05 -0.87 -3.60
N ILE A 97 -1.90 -0.87 -2.94
CA ILE A 97 -0.99 0.26 -2.88
C ILE A 97 0.41 -0.12 -3.32
N THR A 98 1.15 0.86 -3.82
CA THR A 98 2.60 0.80 -3.96
C THR A 98 3.21 1.81 -3.01
N VAL A 99 4.08 1.34 -2.12
CA VAL A 99 4.76 2.17 -1.12
C VAL A 99 6.23 2.25 -1.48
N TYR A 100 6.80 3.44 -1.33
CA TYR A 100 8.23 3.65 -1.31
C TYR A 100 8.64 4.25 0.03
N GLY A 101 9.53 3.56 0.74
CA GLY A 101 9.91 3.95 2.10
C GLY A 101 11.15 3.25 2.62
N LEU A 102 11.64 3.75 3.76
CA LEU A 102 12.81 3.22 4.47
C LEU A 102 12.43 1.93 5.21
N PHE A 103 13.10 0.82 4.90
CA PHE A 103 12.80 -0.47 5.49
C PHE A 103 13.77 -0.85 6.62
N ASN A 104 13.23 -1.47 7.66
CA ASN A 104 13.97 -2.00 8.79
C ASN A 104 13.42 -3.39 9.16
N SER A 105 14.25 -4.44 9.06
CA SER A 105 13.84 -5.81 9.40
C SER A 105 13.91 -6.15 10.89
N LYS A 106 14.55 -5.30 11.70
CA LYS A 106 14.71 -5.49 13.15
C LYS A 106 13.45 -5.09 13.91
N GLU A 107 12.73 -4.09 13.40
CA GLU A 107 11.42 -3.68 13.91
C GLU A 107 10.33 -4.41 13.15
N LYS A 108 9.52 -5.21 13.86
CA LYS A 108 8.60 -6.18 13.24
C LYS A 108 7.16 -6.05 13.71
N GLY A 109 6.66 -4.84 13.99
CA GLY A 109 5.25 -4.75 14.36
C GLY A 109 4.93 -5.13 15.79
N HIS A 110 3.65 -4.94 16.11
CA HIS A 110 3.03 -5.57 17.25
C HIS A 110 3.26 -7.09 17.20
N LEU A 111 3.69 -7.67 18.33
CA LEU A 111 3.98 -9.11 18.48
C LEU A 111 5.05 -9.70 17.55
N SER A 112 5.87 -8.88 16.86
CA SER A 112 6.95 -9.35 15.98
C SER A 112 6.48 -10.25 14.82
N GLN A 113 5.27 -10.05 14.31
CA GLN A 113 4.64 -10.92 13.30
C GLN A 113 4.97 -10.54 11.84
N TYR A 114 5.64 -9.41 11.63
CA TYR A 114 5.85 -8.83 10.30
C TYR A 114 7.26 -9.14 9.79
N LEU A 115 7.46 -9.04 8.47
CA LEU A 115 8.77 -9.21 7.85
C LEU A 115 9.73 -8.06 8.21
N GLY A 116 9.17 -6.90 8.53
CA GLY A 116 9.86 -5.70 8.98
C GLY A 116 8.90 -4.52 9.07
N THR A 117 9.45 -3.32 9.09
CA THR A 117 8.72 -2.06 9.19
C THR A 117 9.17 -1.09 8.10
N ILE A 118 8.24 -0.38 7.48
CA ILE A 118 8.50 0.87 6.76
C ILE A 118 8.44 2.00 7.77
N GLU A 119 9.60 2.56 8.12
CA GLU A 119 9.72 3.60 9.14
C GLU A 119 9.16 4.93 8.65
N ASN A 120 9.51 5.28 7.40
CA ASN A 120 9.13 6.52 6.74
C ASN A 120 8.67 6.22 5.31
N VAL A 121 7.45 6.63 4.97
CA VAL A 121 6.94 6.58 3.60
C VAL A 121 7.25 7.90 2.90
N PHE A 122 7.90 7.81 1.74
CA PHE A 122 8.23 8.96 0.88
C PHE A 122 7.29 9.08 -0.31
N TYR A 123 6.65 7.98 -0.68
CA TYR A 123 5.67 7.93 -1.76
C TYR A 123 4.67 6.81 -1.53
N VAL A 124 3.42 7.09 -1.89
CA VAL A 124 2.37 6.07 -2.00
C VAL A 124 1.53 6.30 -3.25
N LYS A 125 1.21 5.21 -3.93
CA LYS A 125 0.24 5.15 -5.01
C LYS A 125 -0.85 4.17 -4.63
N ILE A 126 -2.11 4.57 -4.80
CA ILE A 126 -3.29 3.75 -4.60
C ILE A 126 -3.90 3.44 -5.97
N GLU A 127 -4.26 2.18 -6.20
CA GLU A 127 -4.90 1.67 -7.42
C GLU A 127 -6.40 1.46 -7.26
#